data_AF-C9STN5-F1
#
_entry.id   AF-C9STN5-F1
#
_cell.length_a   1.000
_cell.length_b   1.000
_cell.length_c   1.000
_cell.angle_alpha   90.00
_cell.angle_beta   90.00
_cell.angle_gamma   90.00
#
_symmetry.space_group_name_H-M   'P 1'
#
loop_
_entity.id
_entity.type
_entity.pdbx_description
1 polymer ?
#
loop_
_entity_poly.entity_id
_entity_poly.type
_entity_poly.pdbx_seq_one_letter_code
_entity_poly.pdbx_strand_id
1 'polypeptide(L)'
;MNSRVIFVDPGLTRTPGMRRWLTRGTLWGLFVYLATYLLPWLLLKSPEQGAQSILHAVMESGMRRGPGGKLIKECREVDFARKDVHDEAAAKQLWEESDKLIEKAEKDAAIVRARNKKQAEDKGKREEEAEKEKEIEELVSSIKKGKEAQKAKQKKSGVDEKPKGKKKSKKADS
;
A
#
# COMPACT_ATOMS: atom_id res chain seq x y z
N MET A 1 -7.61 23.06 -31.09
CA MET A 1 -7.43 21.95 -30.15
C MET A 1 -6.55 20.89 -30.80
N ASN A 2 -5.48 20.46 -30.14
CA ASN A 2 -4.52 19.46 -30.66
C ASN A 2 -4.76 18.05 -30.11
N SER A 3 -5.52 17.91 -29.03
CA SER A 3 -5.94 16.63 -28.46
C SER A 3 -7.23 16.15 -29.13
N ARG A 4 -7.35 14.83 -29.31
CA ARG A 4 -8.51 14.16 -29.89
C ARG A 4 -8.95 13.04 -28.96
N VAL A 5 -10.27 12.87 -28.83
CA VAL A 5 -10.88 11.79 -28.08
C VAL A 5 -11.49 10.82 -29.08
N ILE A 6 -11.10 9.55 -28.98
CA ILE A 6 -11.59 8.47 -29.83
C ILE A 6 -11.99 7.33 -28.89
N PHE A 7 -13.15 6.75 -29.14
CA PHE A 7 -13.65 5.58 -28.41
C PHE A 7 -13.26 4.32 -29.18
N VAL A 8 -12.88 3.27 -28.45
CA VAL A 8 -12.49 1.99 -29.06
C VAL A 8 -13.18 0.87 -28.32
N ASP A 9 -13.86 0.00 -29.06
CA ASP A 9 -14.42 -1.26 -28.59
C ASP A 9 -13.56 -2.43 -29.13
N PRO A 10 -12.72 -3.07 -28.30
CA PRO A 10 -11.93 -4.24 -28.71
C PRO A 10 -12.78 -5.52 -28.86
N GLY A 11 -14.08 -5.46 -28.55
CA GLY A 11 -14.98 -6.59 -28.57
C GLY A 11 -14.75 -7.60 -27.44
N LEU A 12 -15.35 -8.79 -27.57
CA LEU A 12 -15.20 -9.88 -26.62
C LEU A 12 -13.85 -10.58 -26.81
N THR A 13 -12.90 -10.24 -25.94
CA THR A 13 -11.52 -10.72 -25.99
C THR A 13 -11.21 -11.63 -24.80
N ARG A 14 -10.36 -12.64 -25.03
CA ARG A 14 -9.90 -13.58 -23.99
C ARG A 14 -8.87 -12.95 -23.04
N THR A 15 -9.29 -11.93 -22.29
CA THR A 15 -8.46 -11.25 -21.29
C THR A 15 -8.70 -11.83 -19.88
N PRO A 16 -7.76 -11.61 -18.93
CA PRO A 16 -7.97 -11.98 -17.54
C PRO A 16 -9.26 -11.40 -16.93
N GLY A 17 -9.65 -10.18 -17.34
CA GLY A 17 -10.90 -9.54 -16.95
C GLY A 17 -12.12 -10.30 -17.47
N MET A 18 -12.16 -10.65 -18.76
CA MET A 18 -13.24 -11.43 -19.35
C MET A 18 -13.36 -12.82 -18.74
N ARG A 19 -12.23 -13.47 -18.45
CA ARG A 19 -12.20 -14.74 -17.70
C ARG A 19 -12.84 -14.60 -16.32
N ARG A 20 -12.45 -13.58 -15.53
CA ARG A 20 -13.05 -13.33 -14.21
C ARG A 20 -14.55 -13.06 -14.30
N TRP A 21 -14.98 -12.34 -15.34
CA TRP A 21 -16.38 -12.07 -15.60
C TRP A 21 -17.14 -13.38 -15.90
N LEU A 22 -16.64 -14.23 -16.81
CA LEU A 22 -17.26 -15.52 -17.15
C LEU A 22 -17.34 -16.48 -15.95
N THR A 23 -16.30 -16.52 -15.11
CA THR A 23 -16.24 -17.43 -13.95
C THR A 23 -16.91 -16.87 -12.69
N ARG A 24 -17.40 -15.62 -12.75
CA ARG A 24 -17.91 -14.84 -11.60
C ARG A 24 -16.91 -14.73 -10.44
N GLY A 25 -15.63 -14.96 -10.68
CA GLY A 25 -14.60 -14.99 -9.64
C GLY A 25 -14.64 -16.21 -8.70
N THR A 26 -15.36 -17.27 -9.07
CA THR A 26 -15.49 -18.48 -8.25
C THR A 26 -14.55 -19.60 -8.73
N LEU A 27 -14.14 -20.49 -7.83
CA LEU A 27 -13.34 -21.68 -8.18
C LEU A 27 -14.15 -22.67 -9.04
N TRP A 28 -15.43 -22.82 -8.74
CA TRP A 28 -16.33 -23.67 -9.53
C TRP A 28 -16.49 -23.15 -10.96
N GLY A 29 -16.74 -21.84 -11.12
CA GLY A 29 -16.81 -21.22 -12.44
C GLY A 29 -15.49 -21.35 -13.21
N LEU A 30 -14.35 -21.25 -12.53
CA LEU A 30 -13.04 -21.48 -13.15
C LEU A 30 -12.87 -22.94 -13.62
N PHE A 31 -13.29 -23.92 -12.81
CA PHE A 31 -13.26 -25.32 -13.19
C PHE A 31 -14.09 -25.58 -14.46
N VAL A 32 -15.33 -25.08 -14.49
CA VAL A 32 -16.19 -25.18 -15.69
C VAL A 32 -15.55 -24.49 -16.89
N TYR A 33 -15.00 -23.29 -16.73
CA TYR A 33 -14.31 -22.57 -17.80
C TYR A 33 -13.15 -23.36 -18.41
N LEU A 34 -12.36 -24.05 -17.58
CA LEU A 34 -11.26 -24.90 -18.04
C LEU A 34 -11.77 -26.16 -18.75
N ALA A 35 -12.82 -26.79 -18.21
CA ALA A 35 -13.45 -27.96 -18.83
C ALA A 35 -14.04 -27.62 -20.21
N THR A 36 -14.60 -26.42 -20.37
CA THR A 36 -15.18 -25.94 -21.62
C THR A 36 -14.28 -24.97 -22.39
N TYR A 37 -12.96 -24.98 -22.18
CA TYR A 37 -12.04 -23.96 -22.72
C TYR A 37 -12.10 -23.80 -24.24
N LEU A 38 -12.45 -24.88 -24.97
CA LEU A 38 -12.63 -24.85 -26.41
C LEU A 38 -13.72 -23.84 -26.85
N LEU A 39 -14.79 -23.66 -26.06
CA LEU A 39 -15.89 -22.74 -26.37
C LEU A 39 -15.43 -21.27 -26.31
N PRO A 40 -14.84 -20.74 -25.21
CA PRO A 40 -14.26 -19.41 -25.20
C PRO A 40 -13.17 -19.22 -26.25
N TRP A 41 -12.35 -20.24 -26.49
CA TRP A 41 -11.28 -20.18 -27.48
C TRP A 41 -11.80 -19.95 -28.90
N LEU A 42 -12.93 -20.57 -29.27
CA LEU A 42 -13.57 -20.42 -30.58
C LEU A 42 -14.40 -19.13 -30.69
N LEU A 43 -15.15 -18.77 -29.65
CA LEU A 43 -16.12 -17.66 -29.70
C LEU A 43 -15.51 -16.29 -29.40
N LEU A 44 -14.47 -16.22 -28.56
CA LEU A 44 -13.84 -14.97 -28.18
C LEU A 44 -12.55 -14.72 -28.97
N LYS A 45 -12.36 -13.46 -29.34
CA LYS A 45 -11.15 -13.00 -30.00
C LYS A 45 -9.92 -13.21 -29.13
N SER A 46 -8.77 -13.38 -29.80
CA SER A 46 -7.49 -13.31 -29.11
C SER A 46 -7.25 -11.87 -28.59
N PRO A 47 -6.45 -11.70 -27.51
CA PRO A 47 -6.07 -10.37 -27.05
C PRO A 47 -5.37 -9.52 -28.12
N GLU A 48 -4.56 -10.16 -28.97
CA GLU A 48 -3.87 -9.51 -30.08
C GLU A 48 -4.87 -8.96 -31.11
N GLN A 49 -5.88 -9.75 -31.47
CA GLN A 49 -6.96 -9.32 -32.36
C GLN A 49 -7.74 -8.13 -31.77
N GLY A 50 -8.02 -8.14 -30.47
CA GLY A 50 -8.65 -7.01 -29.79
C GLY A 50 -7.78 -5.74 -29.81
N ALA A 51 -6.47 -5.89 -29.61
CA ALA A 51 -5.52 -4.79 -29.60
C ALA A 51 -5.39 -4.09 -30.96
N GLN A 52 -5.65 -4.78 -32.07
CA GLN A 52 -5.59 -4.19 -33.41
C GLN A 52 -6.49 -2.96 -33.55
N SER A 53 -7.70 -2.98 -32.98
CA SER A 53 -8.62 -1.83 -33.05
C SER A 53 -8.07 -0.61 -32.30
N ILE A 54 -7.36 -0.84 -31.19
CA ILE A 54 -6.71 0.21 -30.40
C ILE A 54 -5.53 0.78 -31.19
N LEU A 55 -4.68 -0.09 -31.73
CA LEU A 55 -3.53 0.32 -32.54
C LEU A 55 -3.99 1.09 -33.79
N HIS A 56 -5.04 0.63 -34.46
CA HIS A 56 -5.63 1.33 -35.59
C HIS A 56 -6.09 2.75 -35.21
N ALA A 57 -6.84 2.90 -34.11
CA ALA A 57 -7.30 4.21 -33.65
C ALA A 57 -6.17 5.20 -33.34
N VAL A 58 -5.03 4.71 -32.84
CA VAL A 58 -3.88 5.54 -32.46
C VAL A 58 -2.94 5.84 -33.64
N MET A 59 -2.71 4.87 -34.51
CA MET A 59 -1.70 4.94 -35.56
C MET A 59 -2.24 5.43 -36.90
N GLU A 60 -3.54 5.27 -37.16
CA GLU A 60 -4.12 5.64 -38.44
C GLU A 60 -4.10 7.16 -38.65
N SER A 61 -3.44 7.59 -39.73
CA SER A 61 -3.24 9.01 -40.02
C SER A 61 -4.56 9.75 -40.27
N GLY A 62 -5.55 9.05 -40.84
CA GLY A 62 -6.89 9.57 -41.07
C GLY A 62 -7.65 9.87 -39.78
N MET A 63 -7.42 9.07 -38.73
CA MET A 63 -8.07 9.24 -37.42
C MET A 63 -7.58 10.50 -36.69
N ARG A 64 -6.41 11.01 -37.05
CA ARG A 64 -5.86 12.27 -36.53
C ARG A 64 -6.49 13.51 -37.18
N ARG A 65 -7.19 13.35 -38.31
CA ARG A 65 -7.82 14.42 -39.08
C ARG A 65 -9.34 14.40 -38.89
N GLY A 66 -9.95 15.58 -38.82
CA GLY A 66 -11.41 15.71 -38.72
C GLY A 66 -11.96 15.84 -37.29
N PRO A 67 -13.29 15.68 -37.10
CA PRO A 67 -13.92 15.72 -35.78
C PRO A 67 -13.55 14.49 -34.94
N GLY A 68 -13.45 14.67 -33.62
CA GLY A 68 -13.26 13.56 -32.67
C GLY A 68 -14.58 12.83 -32.38
N GLY A 69 -14.62 12.04 -31.31
CA GLY A 69 -15.84 11.38 -30.85
C GLY A 69 -16.24 10.13 -31.64
N LYS A 70 -15.34 9.62 -32.49
CA LYS A 70 -15.55 8.41 -33.28
C LYS A 70 -15.48 7.17 -32.42
N LEU A 71 -16.26 6.14 -32.77
CA LEU A 71 -16.16 4.82 -32.17
C LEU A 71 -15.53 3.85 -33.18
N ILE A 72 -14.46 3.17 -32.75
CA ILE A 72 -13.74 2.19 -33.56
C ILE A 72 -13.97 0.79 -33.04
N LYS A 73 -14.36 -0.11 -33.96
CA LYS A 73 -14.58 -1.53 -33.69
C LYS A 73 -14.17 -2.33 -34.91
N GLU A 74 -13.43 -3.43 -34.73
CA GLU A 74 -12.88 -4.24 -35.83
C GLU A 74 -12.08 -3.41 -36.86
N CYS A 75 -11.27 -2.45 -36.38
CA CYS A 75 -10.51 -1.52 -37.23
C CYS A 75 -11.37 -0.72 -38.22
N ARG A 76 -12.63 -0.43 -37.87
CA ARG A 76 -13.56 0.38 -38.67
C ARG A 76 -14.31 1.35 -37.77
N GLU A 77 -14.71 2.48 -38.34
CA GLU A 77 -15.64 3.42 -37.70
C GLU A 77 -17.04 2.81 -37.67
N VAL A 78 -17.66 2.80 -36.49
CA VAL A 78 -19.00 2.28 -36.25
C VAL A 78 -19.81 3.29 -35.46
N ASP A 79 -21.12 3.27 -35.65
CA ASP A 79 -22.02 4.15 -34.91
C ASP A 79 -22.26 3.65 -33.48
N PHE A 80 -22.61 4.58 -32.58
CA PHE A 80 -23.06 4.23 -31.23
C PHE A 80 -24.44 3.58 -31.28
N ALA A 81 -24.58 2.40 -30.67
CA ALA A 81 -25.87 1.71 -30.59
C ALA A 81 -26.90 2.47 -29.74
N ARG A 82 -26.43 3.30 -28.80
CA ARG A 82 -27.23 4.08 -27.85
C ARG A 82 -27.38 5.51 -28.33
N LYS A 83 -28.63 5.99 -28.42
CA LYS A 83 -28.94 7.34 -28.94
C LYS A 83 -28.63 8.45 -27.94
N ASP A 84 -28.70 8.15 -26.65
CA ASP A 84 -28.40 9.08 -25.56
C ASP A 84 -26.92 9.48 -25.47
N VAL A 85 -26.04 8.78 -26.18
CA VAL A 85 -24.62 9.17 -26.31
C VAL A 85 -24.47 10.52 -27.01
N HIS A 86 -25.46 10.93 -27.83
CA HIS A 86 -25.47 12.21 -28.53
C HIS A 86 -26.17 13.32 -27.75
N ASP A 87 -26.66 13.06 -26.54
CA ASP A 87 -27.30 14.08 -25.69
C ASP A 87 -26.22 14.93 -24.97
N GLU A 88 -25.95 16.12 -25.52
CA GLU A 88 -24.98 17.05 -24.94
C GLU A 88 -25.38 17.57 -23.55
N ALA A 89 -26.68 17.68 -23.25
CA ALA A 89 -27.15 18.14 -21.96
C ALA A 89 -26.88 17.07 -20.89
N ALA A 90 -27.19 15.81 -21.20
CA ALA A 90 -26.87 14.68 -20.33
C ALA A 90 -25.35 14.53 -20.14
N ALA A 91 -24.55 14.68 -21.20
CA ALA A 91 -23.09 14.63 -21.11
C ALA A 91 -22.52 15.72 -20.21
N LYS A 92 -23.03 16.96 -20.32
CA LYS A 92 -22.61 18.08 -19.47
C LYS A 92 -22.98 17.85 -18.01
N GLN A 93 -24.20 17.40 -17.73
CA GLN A 93 -24.62 17.08 -16.37
C GLN A 93 -23.77 15.95 -15.77
N LEU A 94 -23.49 14.90 -16.55
CA LEU A 94 -22.62 13.80 -16.11
C LEU A 94 -21.21 14.29 -15.77
N TRP A 95 -20.66 15.21 -16.58
CA TRP A 95 -19.35 15.81 -16.35
C TRP A 95 -19.31 16.59 -15.03
N GLU A 96 -20.23 17.54 -14.84
CA GLU A 96 -20.27 18.40 -13.65
C GLU A 96 -20.50 17.61 -12.36
N GLU A 97 -21.37 16.59 -12.39
CA GLU A 97 -21.58 15.73 -11.22
C GLU A 97 -20.39 14.81 -10.95
N SER A 98 -19.70 14.34 -12.00
CA SER A 98 -18.47 13.55 -11.84
C SER A 98 -17.36 14.39 -11.20
N ASP A 99 -17.18 15.64 -11.60
CA ASP A 99 -16.19 16.56 -11.00
C ASP A 99 -16.48 16.77 -9.50
N LYS A 100 -17.75 17.02 -9.13
CA LYS A 100 -18.15 17.15 -7.72
C LYS A 100 -17.88 15.87 -6.91
N LEU A 101 -18.17 14.71 -7.49
CA LEU A 101 -17.93 13.42 -6.85
C LEU A 101 -16.42 13.15 -6.66
N ILE A 102 -15.59 13.50 -7.65
CA ILE A 102 -14.13 13.38 -7.56
C ILE A 102 -13.61 14.29 -6.44
N GLU A 103 -14.00 15.57 -6.41
CA GLU A 103 -13.57 16.48 -5.35
C GLU A 103 -13.92 15.96 -3.95
N LYS A 104 -15.13 15.41 -3.79
CA LYS A 104 -15.56 14.84 -2.52
C LYS A 104 -14.72 13.62 -2.16
N ALA A 105 -14.53 12.69 -3.10
CA ALA A 105 -13.72 11.49 -2.90
C ALA A 105 -12.26 11.83 -2.56
N GLU A 106 -11.68 12.86 -3.18
CA GLU A 106 -10.33 13.33 -2.89
C GLU A 106 -10.22 13.93 -1.49
N LYS A 107 -11.20 14.75 -1.07
CA LYS A 107 -11.28 15.32 0.27
C LYS A 107 -11.42 14.22 1.32
N ASP A 108 -12.33 13.27 1.12
CA ASP A 108 -12.54 12.13 2.02
C ASP A 108 -11.28 11.25 2.11
N ALA A 109 -10.63 10.95 0.98
CA ALA A 109 -9.37 10.21 0.95
C ALA A 109 -8.22 10.97 1.62
N ALA A 110 -8.19 12.30 1.55
CA ALA A 110 -7.20 13.12 2.26
C ALA A 110 -7.40 13.07 3.78
N ILE A 111 -8.65 13.12 4.25
CA ILE A 111 -8.99 12.99 5.68
C ILE A 111 -8.59 11.60 6.20
N VAL A 112 -8.90 10.53 5.46
CA VAL A 112 -8.49 9.16 5.82
C VAL A 112 -6.98 9.05 5.89
N ARG A 113 -6.24 9.58 4.90
CA ARG A 113 -4.78 9.59 4.90
C ARG A 113 -4.20 10.36 6.09
N ALA A 114 -4.74 11.54 6.41
CA ALA A 114 -4.30 12.33 7.55
C ALA A 114 -4.57 11.63 8.89
N ARG A 115 -5.73 10.98 9.03
CA ARG A 115 -6.07 10.19 10.23
C ARG A 115 -5.14 8.99 10.38
N ASN A 116 -4.91 8.24 9.31
CA ASN A 116 -4.00 7.09 9.33
C ASN A 116 -2.56 7.52 9.65
N LYS A 117 -2.11 8.67 9.13
CA LYS A 117 -0.77 9.22 9.44
C LYS A 117 -0.65 9.57 10.92
N LYS A 118 -1.62 10.29 11.48
CA LYS A 118 -1.64 10.61 12.92
C LYS A 118 -1.66 9.35 13.79
N GLN A 119 -2.49 8.37 13.44
CA GLN A 119 -2.54 7.10 14.16
C GLN A 119 -1.22 6.32 14.07
N ALA A 120 -0.53 6.35 12.92
CA ALA A 120 0.78 5.74 12.77
C ALA A 120 1.87 6.49 13.57
N GLU A 121 1.85 7.82 13.58
CA GLU A 121 2.78 8.65 14.38
C GLU A 121 2.56 8.45 15.89
N ASP A 122 1.31 8.41 16.36
CA ASP A 122 0.97 8.15 17.76
C ASP A 122 1.35 6.73 18.19
N LYS A 123 1.17 5.74 17.31
CA LYS A 123 1.60 4.36 17.55
C LYS A 123 3.14 4.26 17.61
N GLY A 124 3.84 4.92 16.69
CA GLY A 124 5.30 4.98 16.67
C GLY A 124 5.88 5.64 17.92
N LYS A 125 5.31 6.78 18.37
CA LYS A 125 5.73 7.44 19.62
C LYS A 125 5.53 6.56 20.84
N ARG A 126 4.39 5.87 20.94
CA ARG A 126 4.12 4.93 22.05
C ARG A 126 5.05 3.73 22.03
N GLU A 127 5.41 3.23 20.84
CA GLU A 127 6.38 2.14 20.68
C GLU A 127 7.80 2.61 21.08
N GLU A 128 8.23 3.80 20.66
CA GLU A 128 9.52 4.39 21.07
C GLU A 128 9.59 4.70 22.58
N GLU A 129 8.52 5.20 23.19
CA GLU A 129 8.43 5.43 24.64
C GLU A 129 8.50 4.11 25.40
N ALA A 130 7.78 3.08 24.94
CA ALA A 130 7.83 1.75 25.53
C ALA A 130 9.20 1.06 25.35
N GLU A 131 9.93 1.33 24.27
CA GLU A 131 11.32 0.86 24.11
C GLU A 131 12.28 1.59 25.06
N LYS A 132 12.18 2.93 25.17
CA LYS A 132 12.99 3.72 26.09
C LYS A 132 12.75 3.33 27.56
N GLU A 133 11.51 3.06 27.96
CA GLU A 133 11.19 2.58 29.30
C GLU A 133 11.84 1.22 29.58
N LYS A 134 11.80 0.28 28.62
CA LYS A 134 12.48 -1.02 28.74
C LYS A 134 14.00 -0.86 28.86
N GLU A 135 14.61 0.00 28.05
CA GLU A 135 16.04 0.30 28.14
C GLU A 135 16.43 0.91 29.49
N ILE A 136 15.62 1.84 30.02
CA ILE A 136 15.83 2.44 31.34
C ILE A 136 15.68 1.40 32.45
N GLU A 137 14.69 0.51 32.39
CA GLU A 137 14.53 -0.58 33.35
C GLU A 137 15.72 -1.56 33.32
N GLU A 138 16.23 -1.90 32.14
CA GLU A 138 17.43 -2.73 31.99
C GLU A 138 18.67 -2.04 32.57
N LEU A 139 18.87 -0.74 32.31
CA LEU A 139 19.95 0.06 32.89
C LEU A 139 19.85 0.17 34.43
N VAL A 140 18.64 0.39 34.97
CA VAL A 140 18.42 0.44 36.42
C VAL A 140 18.70 -0.91 37.08
N SER A 141 18.29 -2.01 36.43
CA SER A 141 18.53 -3.37 36.92
C SER A 141 20.04 -3.71 36.95
N SER A 142 20.78 -3.29 35.94
CA SER A 142 22.23 -3.49 35.86
C SER A 142 22.99 -2.62 36.85
N ILE A 143 22.57 -1.36 37.09
CA ILE A 143 23.12 -0.50 38.14
C ILE A 143 22.88 -1.07 39.53
N LYS A 144 21.68 -1.63 39.82
CA LYS A 144 21.40 -2.30 41.10
C LYS A 144 22.33 -3.49 41.32
N LYS A 145 22.49 -4.36 40.32
CA LYS A 145 23.43 -5.50 40.36
C LYS A 145 24.88 -5.04 40.55
N GLY A 146 25.29 -3.95 39.90
CA GLY A 146 26.63 -3.35 40.06
C GLY A 146 26.88 -2.76 41.45
N LYS A 147 25.91 -2.05 42.02
CA LYS A 147 25.98 -1.50 43.39
C LYS A 147 26.02 -2.60 44.45
N GLU A 148 25.29 -3.70 44.27
CA GLU A 148 25.35 -4.87 45.16
C GLU A 148 26.71 -5.57 45.09
N ALA A 149 27.29 -5.72 43.88
CA ALA A 149 28.64 -6.24 43.70
C ALA A 149 29.73 -5.33 44.31
N GLN A 150 29.57 -4.00 44.24
CA GLN A 150 30.46 -3.04 44.89
C GLN A 150 30.34 -3.06 46.43
N LYS A 151 29.11 -3.13 46.97
CA LYS A 151 28.89 -3.29 48.42
C LYS A 151 29.47 -4.62 48.95
N ALA A 152 29.44 -5.68 48.15
CA ALA A 152 30.10 -6.95 48.47
C ALA A 152 31.64 -6.86 48.43
N LYS A 153 32.22 -6.02 47.54
CA LYS A 153 33.67 -5.76 47.50
C LYS A 153 34.15 -4.83 48.62
N GLN A 154 33.40 -3.78 48.98
CA GLN A 154 33.75 -2.87 50.09
C GLN A 154 33.66 -3.56 51.47
N LYS A 155 32.74 -4.52 51.66
CA LYS A 155 32.71 -5.36 52.87
C LYS A 155 33.92 -6.29 53.00
N LYS A 156 34.65 -6.58 51.92
CA LYS A 156 35.89 -7.38 51.94
C LYS A 156 37.17 -6.56 52.14
N SER A 157 37.15 -5.23 51.95
CA SER A 157 38.34 -4.37 52.06
C SER A 157 38.43 -3.57 53.37
N GLY A 158 37.51 -3.77 54.33
CA GLY A 158 37.46 -3.05 55.61
C GLY A 158 37.98 -3.82 56.83
N VAL A 159 38.60 -4.98 56.65
CA VAL A 159 39.18 -5.79 57.74
C VAL A 159 40.66 -6.03 57.43
N ASP A 160 41.50 -5.02 57.61
CA ASP A 160 42.93 -5.19 57.91
C ASP A 160 43.57 -3.82 58.16
N GLU A 161 43.50 -3.34 59.41
CA GLU A 161 44.58 -2.51 59.96
C GLU A 161 44.53 -2.53 61.49
N LYS A 162 45.48 -3.25 62.10
CA LYS A 162 45.79 -3.19 63.53
C LYS A 162 47.26 -2.79 63.66
N PRO A 163 47.62 -1.71 64.37
CA PRO A 163 49.02 -1.30 64.49
C PRO A 163 49.76 -2.23 65.46
N LYS A 164 50.90 -2.79 65.01
CA LYS A 164 51.87 -3.49 65.86
C LYS A 164 52.78 -2.47 66.55
N GLY A 165 52.55 -2.25 67.85
CA GLY A 165 53.44 -1.48 68.74
C GLY A 165 54.12 -2.37 69.79
N LYS A 166 55.44 -2.24 69.90
CA LYS A 166 56.41 -3.12 70.60
C LYS A 166 56.38 -3.08 72.14
N LYS A 167 56.64 -4.27 72.72
CA LYS A 167 57.55 -4.65 73.85
C LYS A 167 57.51 -3.91 75.22
N LYS A 168 57.29 -4.75 76.26
CA LYS A 168 58.03 -4.97 77.54
C LYS A 168 58.44 -3.71 78.36
N SER A 169 58.31 -3.60 79.67
CA SER A 169 58.19 -4.58 80.78
C SER A 169 57.89 -3.81 82.09
N LYS A 170 57.08 -4.39 82.97
CA LYS A 170 56.94 -3.99 84.39
C LYS A 170 58.07 -4.62 85.23
N LYS A 171 58.69 -3.82 86.11
CA LYS A 171 59.02 -4.15 87.52
C LYS A 171 59.34 -2.83 88.26
N ALA A 172 58.49 -2.48 89.22
CA ALA A 172 58.81 -2.36 90.67
C ALA A 172 59.42 -0.99 91.02
N ASP A 173 58.62 -0.08 91.60
CA ASP A 173 58.47 0.18 93.05
C ASP A 173 59.66 0.91 93.67
N SER A 174 59.52 2.24 93.79
CA SER A 174 59.82 3.09 94.96
C SER A 174 59.42 4.53 94.65
#